data_AF-A0A522W3U7-F1
#
_entry.id   AF-A0A522W3U7-F1
#
_cell.length_a   1.000
_cell.length_b   1.000
_cell.length_c   1.000
_cell.angle_alpha   90.00
_cell.angle_beta   90.00
_cell.angle_gamma   90.00
#
_symmetry.space_group_name_H-M   'P 1'
#
loop_
_entity.id
_entity.type
_entity.pdbx_description
1 polymer ?
#
loop_
_entity_poly.entity_id
_entity_poly.type
_entity_poly.pdbx_seq_one_letter_code
_entity_poly.pdbx_strand_id
1 'polypeptide(L)'
;MLEFYHSFHVKHRFVFLSLVFIIVLAALFYFVYPLSAVEIYPSEDIVPLDSGEIKIKFNRPIIRRSFQPIIAPDIPGEWKFADPLIRGHLYTSIVFVPFQTLAPDTEYQAHLGNIDPFLSSNKYPIGPIVFKTLPLPDTDKIDNNLDNPLLPSAIISVKFNKPIDKFTQIRAIFSPAIETEEVWDESKIRLSLQPKNGFSQGIDYDLEIERSYIIYDRENSVLRKSEPEKILQNSFSIVKPAGVSEITPLGNEVLPNAPIKIKFLKSMVRDEVEKNFSINPPLNLKFNWLDDQSAEIIADPALSFGTKYELSLPAAVHASDGATLEKEIKHNFSTIGQVSIISFDPENNSQGIAVSSPVSIKFNQEVDKASAEEKIRFYPETALRYEWSDNTAVIVYPISSLFFDGNYAVNLESGIKSVAGAPESAQFSFSFKTEPEIFKLNIPMDYQDKKLSCEAAALKMALFGKGIKVSENDIMKIVSYDPTKRSNGIWGNPNGAFVGDINGKQNTTGYGVYWGPIARAAKKWRPDSESFTNWTLEKIIAEVANGNPVEFWGVVDPAKQDSWKTPAGETIDAWKGEHTRTLVGFIGSRINPRTLIINDPLSGILYWPKEKFSANWSHFNNSGVVMR
;
A
#
# COMPACT_ATOMS: atom_id res chain seq x y z
N MET A 1 13.82 138.24 -36.03
CA MET A 1 13.47 136.88 -36.54
C MET A 1 14.69 135.96 -36.67
N LEU A 2 15.92 136.46 -36.91
CA LEU A 2 17.12 135.62 -36.96
C LEU A 2 17.62 135.07 -35.60
N GLU A 3 17.48 135.82 -34.49
CA GLU A 3 17.99 135.36 -33.18
C GLU A 3 17.19 134.20 -32.58
N PHE A 4 15.89 134.10 -32.87
CA PHE A 4 15.04 133.02 -32.37
C PHE A 4 15.31 131.69 -33.09
N TYR A 5 15.69 131.73 -34.37
CA TYR A 5 15.99 130.54 -35.17
C TYR A 5 17.31 129.87 -34.76
N HIS A 6 18.29 130.67 -34.30
CA HIS A 6 19.57 130.14 -33.81
C HIS A 6 19.47 129.50 -32.42
N SER A 7 18.66 130.06 -31.51
CA SER A 7 18.49 129.51 -30.16
C SER A 7 17.68 128.20 -30.13
N PHE A 8 16.67 128.06 -30.99
CA PHE A 8 15.80 126.88 -31.05
C PHE A 8 16.54 125.63 -31.54
N HIS A 9 17.37 125.74 -32.58
CA HIS A 9 18.16 124.61 -33.08
C HIS A 9 19.26 124.15 -32.11
N VAL A 10 19.81 125.05 -31.30
CA VAL A 10 20.85 124.71 -30.31
C VAL A 10 20.25 123.96 -29.12
N LYS A 11 19.10 124.39 -28.60
CA LYS A 11 18.43 123.70 -27.46
C LYS A 11 17.91 122.31 -27.83
N HIS A 12 17.30 122.14 -29.00
CA HIS A 12 16.85 120.81 -29.46
C HIS A 12 18.01 119.87 -29.79
N ARG A 13 19.13 120.39 -30.32
CA ARG A 13 20.37 119.61 -30.44
C ARG A 13 20.92 119.20 -29.08
N PHE A 14 20.87 120.07 -28.08
CA PHE A 14 21.36 119.76 -26.74
C PHE A 14 20.51 118.68 -26.05
N VAL A 15 19.17 118.77 -26.13
CA VAL A 15 18.26 117.74 -25.60
C VAL A 15 18.43 116.43 -26.35
N PHE A 16 18.53 116.45 -27.69
CA PHE A 16 18.78 115.25 -28.49
C PHE A 16 20.15 114.62 -28.15
N LEU A 17 21.21 115.42 -28.05
CA LEU A 17 22.55 114.97 -27.65
C LEU A 17 22.58 114.46 -26.21
N SER A 18 21.81 115.05 -25.31
CA SER A 18 21.68 114.59 -23.91
C SER A 18 20.92 113.26 -23.82
N LEU A 19 19.87 113.09 -24.61
CA LEU A 19 19.11 111.84 -24.68
C LEU A 19 19.93 110.73 -25.32
N VAL A 20 20.66 111.04 -26.41
CA VAL A 20 21.64 110.14 -27.02
C VAL A 20 22.76 109.81 -26.04
N PHE A 21 23.26 110.78 -25.27
CA PHE A 21 24.28 110.56 -24.25
C PHE A 21 23.78 109.67 -23.12
N ILE A 22 22.57 109.87 -22.61
CA ILE A 22 21.96 109.01 -21.59
C ILE A 22 21.74 107.59 -22.12
N ILE A 23 21.27 107.45 -23.37
CA ILE A 23 21.11 106.13 -24.02
C ILE A 23 22.48 105.46 -24.19
N VAL A 24 23.51 106.21 -24.60
CA VAL A 24 24.89 105.72 -24.73
C VAL A 24 25.48 105.36 -23.36
N LEU A 25 25.19 106.14 -22.31
CA LEU A 25 25.66 105.89 -20.95
C LEU A 25 24.96 104.69 -20.31
N ALA A 26 23.65 104.54 -20.53
CA ALA A 26 22.86 103.38 -20.11
C ALA A 26 23.27 102.12 -20.89
N ALA A 27 23.54 102.25 -22.19
CA ALA A 27 24.14 101.19 -22.99
C ALA A 27 25.52 100.81 -22.44
N LEU A 28 26.40 101.78 -22.18
CA LEU A 28 27.72 101.55 -21.56
C LEU A 28 27.59 100.84 -20.21
N PHE A 29 26.67 101.25 -19.34
CA PHE A 29 26.40 100.60 -18.04
C PHE A 29 25.89 99.16 -18.18
N TYR A 30 25.01 98.90 -19.16
CA TYR A 30 24.54 97.56 -19.50
C TYR A 30 25.70 96.65 -19.97
N PHE A 31 26.72 97.22 -20.64
CA PHE A 31 27.91 96.49 -21.06
C PHE A 31 28.94 96.25 -19.93
N VAL A 32 28.87 96.96 -18.79
CA VAL A 32 29.74 96.77 -17.60
C VAL A 32 29.22 95.68 -16.65
N TYR A 33 27.92 95.37 -16.66
CA TYR A 33 27.37 94.28 -15.84
C TYR A 33 27.90 92.90 -16.29
N PRO A 34 28.36 92.04 -15.36
CA PRO A 34 28.92 90.75 -15.74
C PRO A 34 27.88 89.85 -16.43
N LEU A 35 28.33 89.09 -17.44
CA LEU A 35 27.49 88.08 -18.07
C LEU A 35 27.16 86.99 -17.04
N SER A 36 25.88 86.68 -16.87
CA SER A 36 25.42 85.59 -16.01
C SER A 36 24.30 84.80 -16.67
N ALA A 37 24.20 83.52 -16.34
CA ALA A 37 22.95 82.79 -16.53
C ALA A 37 21.91 83.38 -15.56
N VAL A 38 20.73 83.72 -16.08
CA VAL A 38 19.66 84.40 -15.32
C VAL A 38 18.51 83.45 -15.02
N GLU A 39 18.30 82.49 -15.91
CA GLU A 39 17.17 81.60 -15.86
C GLU A 39 17.57 80.28 -16.51
N ILE A 40 17.29 79.18 -15.81
CA ILE A 40 17.41 77.83 -16.34
C ILE A 40 15.99 77.30 -16.46
N TYR A 41 15.67 76.68 -17.59
CA TYR A 41 14.40 76.03 -17.83
C TYR A 41 14.63 74.52 -18.03
N PRO A 42 13.81 73.65 -17.39
CA PRO A 42 12.71 74.00 -16.49
C PRO A 42 13.20 74.69 -15.20
N SER A 43 12.43 75.67 -14.71
CA SER A 43 12.80 76.49 -13.54
C SER A 43 12.51 75.78 -12.21
N GLU A 44 12.40 74.46 -12.25
CA GLU A 44 12.11 73.62 -11.09
C GLU A 44 13.41 73.25 -10.38
N ASP A 45 13.37 73.14 -9.05
CA ASP A 45 14.51 72.64 -8.26
C ASP A 45 14.87 71.19 -8.64
N ILE A 46 13.92 70.46 -9.26
CA ILE A 46 14.09 69.08 -9.71
C ILE A 46 13.52 68.93 -11.14
N VAL A 47 14.33 68.43 -12.06
CA VAL A 47 14.04 68.32 -13.49
C VAL A 47 13.38 66.96 -13.82
N PRO A 48 12.31 66.91 -14.62
CA PRO A 48 11.72 65.66 -15.11
C PRO A 48 12.69 64.82 -15.96
N LEU A 49 12.56 63.50 -15.88
CA LEU A 49 13.43 62.54 -16.59
C LEU A 49 13.33 62.68 -18.12
N ASP A 50 12.17 63.02 -18.65
CA ASP A 50 11.92 63.32 -20.08
C ASP A 50 11.91 64.80 -20.40
N SER A 51 12.65 65.62 -19.64
CA SER A 51 12.87 67.02 -20.02
C SER A 51 13.51 67.07 -21.42
N GLY A 52 12.69 67.39 -22.42
CA GLY A 52 13.10 67.38 -23.83
C GLY A 52 14.15 68.44 -24.14
N GLU A 53 14.24 69.49 -23.33
CA GLU A 53 15.30 70.48 -23.41
C GLU A 53 15.67 71.05 -22.04
N ILE A 54 16.94 71.41 -21.86
CA ILE A 54 17.46 72.19 -20.74
C ILE A 54 17.97 73.50 -21.32
N LYS A 55 17.25 74.59 -21.07
CA LYS A 55 17.52 75.90 -21.65
C LYS A 55 18.13 76.83 -20.63
N ILE A 56 19.18 77.54 -21.04
CA ILE A 56 19.96 78.44 -20.22
C ILE A 56 19.90 79.80 -20.87
N LYS A 57 19.29 80.76 -20.18
CA LYS A 57 19.08 82.12 -20.67
C LYS A 57 20.04 83.08 -20.00
N PHE A 58 20.62 83.98 -20.78
CA PHE A 58 21.61 84.93 -20.30
C PHE A 58 21.01 86.33 -20.12
N ASN A 59 21.57 87.12 -19.21
CA ASN A 59 21.17 88.53 -19.01
C ASN A 59 21.51 89.40 -20.23
N ARG A 60 22.35 88.90 -21.14
CA ARG A 60 22.87 89.62 -22.28
C ARG A 60 22.99 88.72 -23.51
N PRO A 61 22.95 89.28 -24.73
CA PRO A 61 23.17 88.53 -25.96
C PRO A 61 24.59 87.95 -26.00
N ILE A 62 24.71 86.71 -26.48
CA ILE A 62 25.95 85.95 -26.61
C ILE A 62 26.26 85.65 -28.09
N ILE A 63 27.54 85.47 -28.40
CA ILE A 63 28.05 85.17 -29.74
C ILE A 63 28.39 83.67 -29.85
N ARG A 64 28.13 83.07 -31.03
CA ARG A 64 28.47 81.67 -31.35
C ARG A 64 29.98 81.49 -31.64
N ARG A 65 30.84 81.71 -30.64
CA ARG A 65 32.30 81.47 -30.71
C ARG A 65 32.78 80.85 -29.40
N SER A 66 33.91 80.14 -29.44
CA SER A 66 34.61 79.61 -28.24
C SER A 66 33.83 78.64 -27.33
N PHE A 67 32.68 78.14 -27.78
CA PHE A 67 31.77 77.28 -27.02
C PHE A 67 32.24 75.82 -26.99
N GLN A 68 32.51 75.29 -25.81
CA GLN A 68 32.97 73.91 -25.57
C GLN A 68 32.19 73.31 -24.39
N PRO A 69 30.91 72.97 -24.59
CA PRO A 69 30.08 72.49 -23.51
C PRO A 69 30.46 71.06 -23.10
N ILE A 70 30.48 70.82 -21.79
CA ILE A 70 30.60 69.50 -21.18
C ILE A 70 29.49 69.37 -20.15
N ILE A 71 28.86 68.21 -20.09
CA ILE A 71 27.88 67.87 -19.06
C ILE A 71 28.36 66.61 -18.32
N ALA A 72 28.30 66.64 -17.00
CA ALA A 72 28.71 65.54 -16.13
C ALA A 72 27.54 65.16 -15.18
N PRO A 73 27.21 63.87 -14.98
CA PRO A 73 27.72 62.71 -15.72
C PRO A 73 27.49 62.82 -17.22
N ASP A 74 28.34 62.13 -18.01
CA ASP A 74 28.26 62.19 -19.47
C ASP A 74 26.87 61.69 -19.95
N ILE A 75 26.25 62.48 -20.83
CA ILE A 75 24.98 62.13 -21.45
C ILE A 75 24.97 62.59 -22.92
N PRO A 76 24.64 61.68 -23.86
CA PRO A 76 24.51 62.05 -25.27
C PRO A 76 23.42 63.11 -25.47
N GLY A 77 23.75 64.19 -26.17
CA GLY A 77 22.78 65.22 -26.54
C GLY A 77 23.35 66.27 -27.48
N GLU A 78 22.48 67.18 -27.93
CA GLU A 78 22.84 68.26 -28.83
C GLU A 78 22.78 69.60 -28.10
N TRP A 79 23.85 70.38 -28.21
CA TRP A 79 23.86 71.76 -27.77
C TRP A 79 23.50 72.71 -28.92
N LYS A 80 22.51 73.58 -28.70
CA LYS A 80 21.99 74.53 -29.70
C LYS A 80 21.97 75.93 -29.11
N PHE A 81 22.27 76.93 -29.95
CA PHE A 81 21.98 78.32 -29.60
C PHE A 81 20.52 78.61 -29.95
N ALA A 82 19.77 79.22 -29.04
CA ALA A 82 18.35 79.49 -29.17
C ALA A 82 18.03 80.97 -28.93
N ASP A 83 16.80 81.36 -29.25
CA ASP A 83 16.28 82.73 -29.07
C ASP A 83 17.17 83.80 -29.75
N PRO A 84 17.26 83.79 -31.10
CA PRO A 84 18.14 84.68 -31.85
C PRO A 84 17.63 86.12 -31.85
N LEU A 85 18.49 87.07 -31.49
CA LEU A 85 18.28 88.51 -31.72
C LEU A 85 18.71 88.91 -33.14
N ILE A 86 19.79 88.29 -33.62
CA ILE A 86 20.24 88.38 -35.02
C ILE A 86 20.58 86.96 -35.47
N ARG A 87 19.78 86.41 -36.40
CA ARG A 87 19.96 85.04 -36.90
C ARG A 87 21.40 84.82 -37.36
N GLY A 88 22.01 83.71 -36.91
CA GLY A 88 23.39 83.35 -37.25
C GLY A 88 24.47 84.05 -36.43
N HIS A 89 24.14 85.10 -35.66
CA HIS A 89 25.14 85.97 -35.04
C HIS A 89 24.94 86.20 -33.53
N LEU A 90 23.72 86.48 -33.06
CA LEU A 90 23.42 86.83 -31.67
C LEU A 90 22.24 86.04 -31.11
N TYR A 91 22.43 85.46 -29.94
CA TYR A 91 21.47 84.60 -29.26
C TYR A 91 21.32 85.02 -27.80
N THR A 92 20.20 84.66 -27.17
CA THR A 92 19.97 84.95 -25.74
C THR A 92 19.94 83.69 -24.88
N SER A 93 19.92 82.52 -25.53
CA SER A 93 19.84 81.24 -24.83
C SER A 93 20.75 80.18 -25.45
N ILE A 94 21.18 79.24 -24.63
CA ILE A 94 21.78 77.96 -25.03
C ILE A 94 20.85 76.84 -24.56
N VAL A 95 20.62 75.84 -25.40
CA VAL A 95 19.74 74.72 -25.12
C VAL A 95 20.53 73.43 -25.25
N PHE A 96 20.47 72.58 -24.23
CA PHE A 96 20.86 71.19 -24.33
C PHE A 96 19.63 70.32 -24.56
N VAL A 97 19.66 69.52 -25.62
CA VAL A 97 18.61 68.56 -25.96
C VAL A 97 19.21 67.17 -25.75
N PRO A 98 18.85 66.42 -24.69
CA PRO A 98 19.38 65.07 -24.50
C PRO A 98 18.84 64.13 -25.59
N PHE A 99 19.64 63.17 -26.06
CA PHE A 99 19.20 62.13 -27.00
C PHE A 99 18.41 61.00 -26.33
N GLN A 100 18.53 60.90 -25.02
CA GLN A 100 17.91 59.88 -24.20
C GLN A 100 17.38 60.47 -22.89
N THR A 101 16.55 59.72 -22.17
CA THR A 101 16.06 60.08 -20.83
C THR A 101 17.23 60.33 -19.86
N LEU A 102 17.11 61.36 -19.02
CA LEU A 102 18.10 61.71 -17.99
C LEU A 102 18.13 60.63 -16.90
N ALA A 103 19.30 60.36 -16.30
CA ALA A 103 19.40 59.40 -15.20
C ALA A 103 18.62 59.91 -13.95
N PRO A 104 17.96 59.03 -13.18
CA PRO A 104 17.18 59.42 -12.00
C PRO A 104 18.04 59.79 -10.79
N ASP A 105 17.48 60.63 -9.92
CA ASP A 105 18.13 61.16 -8.71
C ASP A 105 19.56 61.70 -8.93
N THR A 106 19.85 62.15 -10.15
CA THR A 106 21.19 62.47 -10.60
C THR A 106 21.36 63.98 -10.64
N GLU A 107 22.42 64.46 -10.01
CA GLU A 107 22.87 65.84 -10.16
C GLU A 107 23.72 65.96 -11.43
N TYR A 108 23.27 66.78 -12.37
CA TYR A 108 23.99 67.10 -13.58
C TYR A 108 24.64 68.48 -13.45
N GLN A 109 25.88 68.58 -13.90
CA GLN A 109 26.64 69.83 -13.93
C GLN A 109 27.06 70.13 -15.37
N ALA A 110 26.49 71.19 -15.94
CA ALA A 110 26.83 71.67 -17.28
C ALA A 110 27.87 72.80 -17.21
N HIS A 111 29.04 72.55 -17.78
CA HIS A 111 30.11 73.52 -17.96
C HIS A 111 30.09 74.03 -19.41
N LEU A 112 29.77 75.30 -19.61
CA LEU A 112 29.66 75.87 -20.96
C LEU A 112 30.99 76.40 -21.54
N GLY A 113 32.06 76.38 -20.74
CA GLY A 113 33.34 76.97 -21.08
C GLY A 113 33.32 78.50 -21.04
N ASN A 114 34.09 79.14 -21.93
CA ASN A 114 34.12 80.60 -22.06
C ASN A 114 32.99 81.07 -22.99
N ILE A 115 32.10 81.92 -22.48
CA ILE A 115 31.04 82.52 -23.29
C ILE A 115 31.41 83.96 -23.65
N ASP A 116 31.34 84.27 -24.95
CA ASP A 116 31.67 85.57 -25.51
C ASP A 116 30.41 86.47 -25.53
N PRO A 117 30.28 87.48 -24.65
CA PRO A 117 29.17 88.43 -24.70
C PRO A 117 29.28 89.36 -25.92
N PHE A 118 28.14 89.84 -26.41
CA PHE A 118 28.12 90.87 -27.44
C PHE A 118 28.77 92.18 -26.96
N LEU A 119 29.66 92.74 -27.81
CA LEU A 119 30.37 94.03 -27.59
C LEU A 119 31.27 94.08 -26.35
N SER A 120 31.87 92.97 -25.93
CA SER A 120 32.89 92.95 -24.87
C SER A 120 34.08 92.06 -25.24
N SER A 121 35.30 92.53 -24.97
CA SER A 121 36.54 91.77 -25.17
C SER A 121 36.91 90.87 -23.97
N ASN A 122 36.22 91.00 -22.84
CA ASN A 122 36.43 90.17 -21.67
C ASN A 122 35.66 88.86 -21.81
N LYS A 123 36.35 87.73 -21.60
CA LYS A 123 35.73 86.40 -21.48
C LYS A 123 35.15 86.25 -20.08
N TYR A 124 33.91 85.80 -19.98
CA TYR A 124 33.25 85.55 -18.70
C TYR A 124 33.18 84.05 -18.44
N PRO A 125 33.84 83.53 -17.40
CA PRO A 125 33.63 82.16 -16.97
C PRO A 125 32.23 82.08 -16.33
N ILE A 126 31.37 81.23 -16.90
CA ILE A 126 30.08 80.92 -16.29
C ILE A 126 30.31 79.70 -15.40
N GLY A 127 29.88 79.79 -14.13
CA GLY A 127 29.94 78.66 -13.21
C GLY A 127 29.16 77.45 -13.74
N PRO A 128 29.41 76.25 -13.20
CA PRO A 128 28.63 75.07 -13.57
C PRO A 128 27.14 75.33 -13.33
N ILE A 129 26.34 74.96 -14.32
CA ILE A 129 24.89 74.97 -14.20
C ILE A 129 24.50 73.63 -13.62
N VAL A 130 24.00 73.65 -12.39
CA VAL A 130 23.65 72.46 -11.63
C VAL A 130 22.15 72.29 -11.64
N PHE A 131 21.69 71.09 -11.95
CA PHE A 131 20.29 70.69 -11.80
C PHE A 131 20.21 69.23 -11.37
N LYS A 132 19.17 68.88 -10.61
CA LYS A 132 18.95 67.52 -10.13
C LYS A 132 17.72 66.92 -10.80
N THR A 133 17.75 65.64 -11.14
CA THR A 133 16.59 64.95 -11.75
C THR A 133 15.69 64.28 -10.71
N LEU A 134 14.45 64.02 -11.09
CA LEU A 134 13.50 63.31 -10.23
C LEU A 134 14.01 61.90 -9.87
N PRO A 135 13.92 61.47 -8.59
CA PRO A 135 14.17 60.07 -8.25
C PRO A 135 13.08 59.18 -8.84
N LEU A 136 13.34 57.89 -8.97
CA LEU A 136 12.29 56.92 -9.34
C LEU A 136 11.28 56.72 -8.19
N PRO A 137 10.07 56.22 -8.48
CA PRO A 137 9.15 55.68 -7.47
C PRO A 137 9.82 54.63 -6.60
N ASP A 138 9.54 54.68 -5.30
CA ASP A 138 10.06 53.74 -4.30
C ASP A 138 8.92 53.17 -3.45
N THR A 139 9.18 52.08 -2.73
CA THR A 139 8.18 51.50 -1.83
C THR A 139 8.06 52.30 -0.53
N ASP A 140 6.83 52.42 -0.02
CA ASP A 140 6.52 53.02 1.29
C ASP A 140 6.34 51.91 2.33
N LYS A 141 5.39 51.00 2.07
CA LYS A 141 5.11 49.84 2.92
C LYS A 141 4.26 48.79 2.19
N ILE A 142 4.14 47.61 2.80
CA ILE A 142 3.08 46.64 2.52
C ILE A 142 1.86 47.01 3.38
N ASP A 143 0.68 47.10 2.76
CA ASP A 143 -0.56 47.50 3.45
C ASP A 143 -1.12 46.37 4.34
N ASN A 144 -0.79 45.11 4.03
CA ASN A 144 -1.15 43.93 4.84
C ASN A 144 -0.41 43.93 6.19
N ASN A 145 -1.08 43.47 7.25
CA ASN A 145 -0.41 43.14 8.50
C ASN A 145 0.28 41.77 8.37
N LEU A 146 1.59 41.80 8.20
CA LEU A 146 2.41 40.59 7.99
C LEU A 146 2.83 39.91 9.30
N ASP A 147 2.52 40.49 10.47
CA ASP A 147 2.85 39.90 11.78
C ASP A 147 1.95 38.69 12.11
N ASN A 148 0.77 38.61 11.48
CA ASN A 148 -0.15 37.49 11.63
C ASN A 148 -0.15 36.62 10.36
N PRO A 149 -0.29 35.29 10.50
CA PRO A 149 -0.43 34.41 9.34
C PRO A 149 -1.61 34.83 8.46
N LEU A 150 -1.36 34.91 7.15
CA LEU A 150 -2.37 35.28 6.17
C LEU A 150 -3.16 34.05 5.69
N LEU A 151 -4.34 34.29 5.13
CA LEU A 151 -5.12 33.25 4.45
C LEU A 151 -4.50 32.88 3.10
N PRO A 152 -4.70 31.66 2.59
CA PRO A 152 -4.28 31.26 1.25
C PRO A 152 -4.78 32.18 0.13
N SER A 153 -5.95 32.78 0.31
CA SER A 153 -6.59 33.70 -0.65
C SER A 153 -6.19 35.17 -0.45
N ALA A 154 -5.25 35.46 0.45
CA ALA A 154 -4.85 36.83 0.73
C ALA A 154 -4.31 37.54 -0.53
N ILE A 155 -4.63 38.83 -0.65
CA ILE A 155 -4.09 39.70 -1.68
C ILE A 155 -3.01 40.56 -1.02
N ILE A 156 -1.78 40.54 -1.55
CA ILE A 156 -0.69 41.37 -1.02
C ILE A 156 -0.71 42.72 -1.72
N SER A 157 -0.86 43.80 -0.95
CA SER A 157 -0.92 45.16 -1.47
C SER A 157 0.34 45.94 -1.10
N VAL A 158 1.08 46.38 -2.12
CA VAL A 158 2.31 47.17 -1.99
C VAL A 158 2.01 48.61 -2.36
N LYS A 159 2.33 49.54 -1.46
CA LYS A 159 2.15 50.97 -1.66
C LYS A 159 3.48 51.63 -2.02
N PHE A 160 3.47 52.45 -3.06
CA PHE A 160 4.60 53.26 -3.50
C PHE A 160 4.47 54.70 -2.97
N ASN A 161 5.59 55.41 -2.85
CA ASN A 161 5.63 56.78 -2.38
C ASN A 161 5.09 57.80 -3.41
N LYS A 162 4.99 57.42 -4.69
CA LYS A 162 4.44 58.19 -5.80
C LYS A 162 4.00 57.28 -6.96
N PRO A 163 3.23 57.77 -7.94
CA PRO A 163 2.75 56.96 -9.07
C PRO A 163 3.89 56.32 -9.88
N ILE A 164 3.72 55.06 -10.29
CA ILE A 164 4.63 54.38 -11.22
C ILE A 164 4.54 55.02 -12.61
N ASP A 165 5.66 55.58 -13.05
CA ASP A 165 5.82 56.22 -14.35
C ASP A 165 6.29 55.25 -15.45
N LYS A 166 6.42 55.76 -16.67
CA LYS A 166 6.88 54.96 -17.83
C LYS A 166 8.36 54.56 -17.72
N PHE A 167 9.15 55.23 -16.88
CA PHE A 167 10.59 54.96 -16.73
C PHE A 167 10.88 53.85 -15.73
N THR A 168 9.86 53.40 -15.01
CA THR A 168 9.99 52.49 -13.89
C THR A 168 9.29 51.19 -14.20
N GLN A 169 10.06 50.11 -14.24
CA GLN A 169 9.49 48.77 -14.25
C GLN A 169 9.57 48.17 -12.86
N ILE A 170 8.44 47.70 -12.36
CA ILE A 170 8.33 46.95 -11.11
C ILE A 170 8.19 45.47 -11.43
N ARG A 171 8.81 44.63 -10.61
CA ARG A 171 8.64 43.19 -10.65
C ARG A 171 8.47 42.67 -9.24
N ALA A 172 7.42 41.89 -8.99
CA ALA A 172 7.25 41.14 -7.75
C ALA A 172 7.80 39.72 -7.92
N ILE A 173 8.59 39.26 -6.94
CA ILE A 173 9.16 37.92 -6.91
C ILE A 173 8.80 37.30 -5.57
N PHE A 174 8.14 36.14 -5.63
CA PHE A 174 7.87 35.31 -4.46
C PHE A 174 8.88 34.17 -4.36
N SER A 175 9.29 33.87 -3.14
CA SER A 175 10.05 32.67 -2.80
C SER A 175 9.36 31.95 -1.63
N PRO A 176 8.80 30.74 -1.81
CA PRO A 176 8.73 29.95 -3.05
C PRO A 176 7.96 30.65 -4.20
N ALA A 177 8.31 30.33 -5.44
CA ALA A 177 7.70 30.94 -6.61
C ALA A 177 6.23 30.55 -6.75
N ILE A 178 5.38 31.54 -7.05
CA ILE A 178 3.95 31.38 -7.30
C ILE A 178 3.51 32.22 -8.50
N GLU A 179 2.40 31.85 -9.12
CA GLU A 179 1.75 32.68 -10.13
C GLU A 179 0.81 33.69 -9.49
N THR A 180 1.00 34.97 -9.83
CA THR A 180 0.13 36.07 -9.40
C THR A 180 -0.48 36.81 -10.57
N GLU A 181 -1.66 37.36 -10.35
CA GLU A 181 -2.25 38.41 -11.15
C GLU A 181 -1.91 39.77 -10.50
N GLU A 182 -1.34 40.66 -11.31
CA GLU A 182 -0.93 42.00 -10.87
C GLU A 182 -1.99 43.03 -11.27
N VAL A 183 -2.56 43.71 -10.27
CA VAL A 183 -3.58 44.73 -10.48
C VAL A 183 -3.11 46.05 -9.89
N TRP A 184 -2.96 47.06 -10.75
CA TRP A 184 -2.66 48.43 -10.36
C TRP A 184 -3.94 49.20 -10.09
N ASP A 185 -3.92 50.05 -9.06
CA ASP A 185 -4.96 51.04 -8.87
C ASP A 185 -4.90 52.15 -9.93
N GLU A 186 -5.98 52.94 -10.07
CA GLU A 186 -6.06 54.01 -11.08
C GLU A 186 -4.94 55.04 -10.94
N SER A 187 -4.49 55.28 -9.70
CA SER A 187 -3.42 56.24 -9.40
C SER A 187 -2.01 55.71 -9.65
N LYS A 188 -1.85 54.41 -9.93
CA LYS A 188 -0.57 53.69 -10.04
C LYS A 188 0.31 53.82 -8.79
N ILE A 189 -0.29 53.97 -7.62
CA ILE A 189 0.41 54.06 -6.33
C ILE A 189 0.33 52.74 -5.57
N ARG A 190 -0.66 51.88 -5.88
CA ARG A 190 -0.84 50.58 -5.23
C ARG A 190 -0.83 49.45 -6.23
N LEU A 191 0.01 48.46 -5.95
CA LEU A 191 0.06 47.17 -6.65
C LEU A 191 -0.58 46.11 -5.78
N SER A 192 -1.61 45.44 -6.29
CA SER A 192 -2.24 44.28 -5.66
C SER A 192 -1.77 43.00 -6.36
N LEU A 193 -1.21 42.08 -5.58
CA LEU A 193 -0.69 40.79 -6.03
C LEU A 193 -1.66 39.71 -5.56
N GLN A 194 -2.46 39.19 -6.49
CA GLN A 194 -3.43 38.13 -6.22
C GLN A 194 -2.88 36.77 -6.66
N PRO A 195 -2.68 35.80 -5.75
CA PRO A 195 -2.22 34.46 -6.13
C PRO A 195 -3.31 33.73 -6.93
N LYS A 196 -3.00 33.23 -8.13
CA LYS A 196 -3.99 32.58 -9.01
C LYS A 196 -4.56 31.28 -8.41
N ASN A 197 -3.70 30.50 -7.76
CA ASN A 197 -4.06 29.22 -7.13
C ASN A 197 -4.08 29.31 -5.60
N GLY A 198 -4.01 30.53 -5.03
CA GLY A 198 -3.78 30.75 -3.60
C GLY A 198 -2.33 30.44 -3.18
N PHE A 199 -1.99 30.86 -1.97
CA PHE A 199 -0.74 30.46 -1.30
C PHE A 199 -0.89 29.09 -0.66
N SER A 200 0.19 28.31 -0.62
CA SER A 200 0.22 27.03 0.08
C SER A 200 0.15 27.24 1.60
N GLN A 201 -0.76 26.51 2.26
CA GLN A 201 -0.95 26.61 3.71
C GLN A 201 0.28 26.12 4.50
N GLY A 202 0.58 26.80 5.61
CA GLY A 202 1.70 26.46 6.49
C GLY A 202 3.09 26.72 5.90
N ILE A 203 3.18 27.44 4.78
CA ILE A 203 4.43 27.85 4.15
C ILE A 203 4.73 29.32 4.48
N ASP A 204 6.01 29.60 4.68
CA ASP A 204 6.54 30.96 4.78
C ASP A 204 6.98 31.43 3.38
N TYR A 205 6.58 32.64 3.01
CA TYR A 205 6.90 33.26 1.74
C TYR A 205 7.73 34.53 1.96
N ASP A 206 8.76 34.70 1.14
CA ASP A 206 9.44 35.96 0.95
C ASP A 206 8.88 36.66 -0.29
N LEU A 207 8.48 37.92 -0.14
CA LEU A 207 8.16 38.82 -1.24
C LEU A 207 9.31 39.81 -1.43
N GLU A 208 9.84 39.83 -2.64
CA GLU A 208 10.83 40.78 -3.12
C GLU A 208 10.22 41.66 -4.21
N ILE A 209 10.35 42.99 -4.05
CA ILE A 209 10.00 43.95 -5.09
C ILE A 209 11.28 44.49 -5.69
N GLU A 210 11.46 44.23 -6.98
CA GLU A 210 12.55 44.77 -7.78
C GLU A 210 12.07 45.95 -8.62
N ARG A 211 12.94 46.94 -8.76
CA ARG A 211 12.76 48.11 -9.62
C ARG A 211 13.84 48.13 -10.69
N SER A 212 13.47 48.47 -11.92
CA SER A 212 14.43 48.76 -12.98
C SER A 212 14.13 50.09 -13.64
N TYR A 213 15.19 50.80 -14.00
CA TYR A 213 15.12 52.04 -14.76
C TYR A 213 15.13 51.74 -16.26
N ILE A 214 14.19 52.32 -17.01
CA ILE A 214 14.10 52.23 -18.46
C ILE A 214 14.55 53.56 -19.08
N ILE A 215 15.57 53.48 -19.92
CA ILE A 215 16.09 54.60 -20.71
C ILE A 215 15.41 54.58 -22.07
N TYR A 216 14.78 55.70 -22.44
CA TYR A 216 14.17 55.90 -23.76
C TYR A 216 15.01 56.84 -24.61
N ASP A 217 14.89 56.72 -25.93
CA ASP A 217 15.33 57.76 -26.86
C ASP A 217 14.28 58.88 -27.02
N ARG A 218 14.56 59.86 -27.88
CA ARG A 218 13.64 60.97 -28.19
C ARG A 218 12.34 60.55 -28.87
N GLU A 219 12.31 59.39 -29.53
CA GLU A 219 11.14 58.86 -30.21
C GLU A 219 10.29 57.95 -29.29
N ASN A 220 10.67 57.85 -28.01
CA ASN A 220 10.10 56.95 -26.99
C ASN A 220 10.33 55.46 -27.27
N SER A 221 11.40 55.11 -28.00
CA SER A 221 11.87 53.72 -28.11
C SER A 221 12.75 53.36 -26.91
N VAL A 222 12.62 52.13 -26.41
CA VAL A 222 13.45 51.63 -25.30
C VAL A 222 14.88 51.42 -25.79
N LEU A 223 15.84 52.16 -25.23
CA LEU A 223 17.26 52.00 -25.51
C LEU A 223 17.91 50.95 -24.61
N ARG A 224 17.61 51.02 -23.31
CA ARG A 224 18.22 50.15 -22.32
C ARG A 224 17.34 50.05 -21.07
N LYS A 225 17.41 48.89 -20.43
CA LYS A 225 16.91 48.66 -19.08
C LYS A 225 18.10 48.44 -18.13
N SER A 226 18.05 49.01 -16.93
CA SER A 226 19.05 48.75 -15.88
C SER A 226 18.95 47.32 -15.35
N GLU A 227 19.99 46.88 -14.65
CA GLU A 227 19.85 45.73 -13.76
C GLU A 227 18.77 46.02 -12.70
N PRO A 228 18.01 45.01 -12.26
CA PRO A 228 17.04 45.17 -11.20
C PRO A 228 17.70 45.53 -9.86
N GLU A 229 17.10 46.48 -9.15
CA GLU A 229 17.44 46.85 -7.78
C GLU A 229 16.34 46.36 -6.84
N LYS A 230 16.71 45.66 -5.77
CA LYS A 230 15.78 45.30 -4.69
C LYS A 230 15.41 46.55 -3.90
N ILE A 231 14.12 46.90 -3.91
CA ILE A 231 13.58 48.05 -3.18
C ILE A 231 12.70 47.66 -1.98
N LEU A 232 12.29 46.39 -1.90
CA LEU A 232 11.56 45.86 -0.75
C LEU A 232 11.83 44.36 -0.60
N GLN A 233 11.93 43.91 0.65
CA GLN A 233 11.93 42.49 0.99
C GLN A 233 11.22 42.26 2.32
N ASN A 234 10.19 41.43 2.32
CA ASN A 234 9.43 41.07 3.51
C ASN A 234 9.07 39.58 3.49
N SER A 235 8.99 38.99 4.67
CA SER A 235 8.53 37.61 4.85
C SER A 235 7.17 37.60 5.52
N PHE A 236 6.33 36.62 5.18
CA PHE A 236 5.04 36.39 5.83
C PHE A 236 4.69 34.90 5.83
N SER A 237 3.91 34.47 6.81
CA SER A 237 3.46 33.07 6.94
C SER A 237 2.02 32.92 6.46
N ILE A 238 1.68 31.75 5.94
CA ILE A 238 0.29 31.36 5.69
C ILE A 238 -0.21 30.47 6.82
N VAL A 239 -1.49 30.64 7.20
CA VAL A 239 -2.14 29.77 8.19
C VAL A 239 -1.87 28.30 7.88
N LYS A 240 -1.52 27.52 8.92
CA LYS A 240 -1.34 26.07 8.79
C LYS A 240 -2.66 25.41 8.34
N PRO A 241 -2.64 24.34 7.54
CA PRO A 241 -3.86 23.68 7.13
C PRO A 241 -4.63 23.13 8.33
N ALA A 242 -5.94 23.05 8.20
CA ALA A 242 -6.75 22.21 9.06
C ALA A 242 -6.47 20.73 8.72
N GLY A 243 -6.86 19.82 9.61
CA GLY A 243 -6.72 18.40 9.36
C GLY A 243 -7.40 17.57 10.42
N VAL A 244 -7.38 16.26 10.26
CA VAL A 244 -7.93 15.29 11.21
C VAL A 244 -6.78 14.61 11.93
N SER A 245 -6.77 14.72 13.26
CA SER A 245 -5.82 14.03 14.14
C SER A 245 -6.25 12.59 14.44
N GLU A 246 -7.56 12.34 14.52
CA GLU A 246 -8.12 11.03 14.82
C GLU A 246 -9.48 10.88 14.16
N ILE A 247 -9.73 9.71 13.56
CA ILE A 247 -11.05 9.30 13.11
C ILE A 247 -11.26 7.82 13.42
N THR A 248 -12.40 7.50 14.02
CA THR A 248 -12.80 6.15 14.41
C THR A 248 -14.22 5.88 13.92
N PRO A 249 -14.60 4.60 13.73
CA PRO A 249 -13.87 3.36 14.02
C PRO A 249 -12.83 2.96 12.96
N LEU A 250 -11.92 2.05 13.30
CA LEU A 250 -10.88 1.50 12.42
C LEU A 250 -11.11 0.00 12.19
N GLY A 251 -10.74 -0.51 11.01
CA GLY A 251 -10.73 -1.95 10.72
C GLY A 251 -12.00 -2.50 10.07
N ASN A 252 -12.15 -3.83 10.11
CA ASN A 252 -13.13 -4.58 9.31
C ASN A 252 -14.22 -5.30 10.13
N GLU A 253 -14.16 -5.21 11.46
CA GLU A 253 -15.08 -5.93 12.38
C GLU A 253 -15.75 -4.94 13.34
N VAL A 254 -16.09 -3.77 12.81
CA VAL A 254 -16.74 -2.71 13.58
C VAL A 254 -18.16 -3.13 13.96
N LEU A 255 -18.54 -2.94 15.21
CA LEU A 255 -19.93 -3.19 15.61
C LEU A 255 -20.86 -2.13 15.01
N PRO A 256 -22.08 -2.50 14.57
CA PRO A 256 -23.10 -1.56 14.09
C PRO A 256 -23.39 -0.33 14.96
N ASN A 257 -23.21 -0.47 16.27
CA ASN A 257 -23.45 0.57 17.27
C ASN A 257 -22.16 1.29 17.69
N ALA A 258 -21.02 1.01 17.03
CA ALA A 258 -19.77 1.68 17.34
C ALA A 258 -19.91 3.19 17.04
N PRO A 259 -19.49 4.06 17.96
CA PRO A 259 -19.55 5.50 17.73
C PRO A 259 -18.54 5.90 16.65
N ILE A 260 -18.96 6.77 15.73
CA ILE A 260 -18.04 7.44 14.82
C ILE A 260 -17.50 8.66 15.57
N LYS A 261 -16.19 8.78 15.75
CA LYS A 261 -15.58 9.96 16.38
C LYS A 261 -14.58 10.58 15.45
N ILE A 262 -14.60 11.91 15.37
CA ILE A 262 -13.64 12.70 14.60
C ILE A 262 -13.04 13.78 15.49
N LYS A 263 -11.72 13.93 15.41
CA LYS A 263 -10.95 14.97 16.11
C LYS A 263 -10.05 15.70 15.14
N PHE A 264 -10.26 17.00 15.01
CA PHE A 264 -9.50 17.89 14.14
C PHE A 264 -8.23 18.41 14.82
N LEU A 265 -7.24 18.81 14.02
CA LEU A 265 -6.01 19.47 14.48
C LEU A 265 -6.24 20.92 14.92
N LYS A 266 -7.37 21.50 14.53
CA LYS A 266 -7.77 22.90 14.77
C LYS A 266 -9.27 22.98 15.04
N SER A 267 -9.70 24.06 15.67
CA SER A 267 -11.11 24.37 15.84
C SER A 267 -11.76 24.59 14.47
N MET A 268 -12.91 23.94 14.24
CA MET A 268 -13.62 23.93 12.95
C MET A 268 -14.89 24.77 12.97
N VAL A 269 -15.32 25.25 11.81
CA VAL A 269 -16.66 25.83 11.62
C VAL A 269 -17.68 24.70 11.60
N ARG A 270 -18.40 24.50 12.71
CA ARG A 270 -19.29 23.34 12.94
C ARG A 270 -20.32 23.13 11.83
N ASP A 271 -21.05 24.19 11.46
CA ASP A 271 -22.09 24.13 10.42
C ASP A 271 -21.56 23.67 9.07
N GLU A 272 -20.32 24.05 8.72
CA GLU A 272 -19.70 23.59 7.47
C GLU A 272 -19.30 22.13 7.52
N VAL A 273 -18.77 21.66 8.66
CA VAL A 273 -18.46 20.24 8.86
C VAL A 273 -19.74 19.42 8.75
N GLU A 274 -20.78 19.77 9.49
CA GLU A 274 -22.05 19.02 9.50
C GLU A 274 -22.71 18.95 8.12
N LYS A 275 -22.69 20.06 7.37
CA LYS A 275 -23.29 20.13 6.03
C LYS A 275 -22.53 19.31 4.99
N ASN A 276 -21.21 19.20 5.10
CA ASN A 276 -20.34 18.62 4.07
C ASN A 276 -19.82 17.22 4.43
N PHE A 277 -19.97 16.78 5.68
CA PHE A 277 -19.60 15.44 6.10
C PHE A 277 -20.62 14.42 5.61
N SER A 278 -20.16 13.35 4.97
CA SER A 278 -21.01 12.33 4.38
C SER A 278 -20.50 10.93 4.69
N ILE A 279 -21.40 9.96 4.63
CA ILE A 279 -21.10 8.53 4.76
C ILE A 279 -21.68 7.80 3.54
N ASN A 280 -20.97 6.80 3.05
CA ASN A 280 -21.44 5.92 1.97
C ASN A 280 -21.33 4.46 2.44
N PRO A 281 -22.40 3.63 2.38
CA PRO A 281 -23.78 3.95 2.00
C PRO A 281 -24.41 5.11 2.80
N PRO A 282 -25.30 5.90 2.18
CA PRO A 282 -25.86 7.11 2.80
C PRO A 282 -26.75 6.78 4.00
N LEU A 283 -26.47 7.44 5.13
CA LEU A 283 -27.25 7.41 6.37
C LEU A 283 -27.40 8.83 6.91
N ASN A 284 -28.43 9.07 7.74
CA ASN A 284 -28.52 10.35 8.45
C ASN A 284 -27.49 10.37 9.57
N LEU A 285 -26.78 11.48 9.72
CA LEU A 285 -25.75 11.66 10.73
C LEU A 285 -26.16 12.75 11.70
N LYS A 286 -26.11 12.45 13.00
CA LYS A 286 -26.35 13.40 14.08
C LYS A 286 -25.02 13.70 14.78
N PHE A 287 -24.63 14.97 14.79
CA PHE A 287 -23.39 15.44 15.41
C PHE A 287 -23.62 15.84 16.86
N ASN A 288 -22.78 15.31 17.75
CA ASN A 288 -22.67 15.70 19.14
C ASN A 288 -21.26 16.27 19.37
N TRP A 289 -21.12 17.58 19.28
CA TRP A 289 -19.84 18.27 19.49
C TRP A 289 -19.45 18.30 20.96
N LEU A 290 -18.25 17.82 21.28
CA LEU A 290 -17.66 17.89 22.61
C LEU A 290 -16.96 19.25 22.84
N ASP A 291 -16.34 19.77 21.79
CA ASP A 291 -15.70 21.08 21.69
C ASP A 291 -15.63 21.48 20.19
N ASP A 292 -14.93 22.57 19.82
CA ASP A 292 -14.81 22.98 18.41
C ASP A 292 -13.87 22.09 17.57
N GLN A 293 -13.20 21.10 18.18
CA GLN A 293 -12.25 20.21 17.52
C GLN A 293 -12.75 18.77 17.46
N SER A 294 -13.72 18.39 18.28
CA SER A 294 -14.07 16.98 18.50
C SER A 294 -15.57 16.78 18.44
N ALA A 295 -16.01 15.85 17.59
CA ALA A 295 -17.41 15.44 17.48
C ALA A 295 -17.56 13.93 17.59
N GLU A 296 -18.62 13.52 18.29
CA GLU A 296 -19.17 12.16 18.20
C GLU A 296 -20.36 12.19 17.25
N ILE A 297 -20.35 11.29 16.27
CA ILE A 297 -21.30 11.23 15.17
C ILE A 297 -22.09 9.93 15.31
N ILE A 298 -23.41 10.07 15.37
CA ILE A 298 -24.34 8.94 15.51
C ILE A 298 -25.09 8.77 14.19
N ALA A 299 -24.99 7.57 13.60
CA ALA A 299 -25.76 7.19 12.43
C ALA A 299 -27.19 6.79 12.80
N ASP A 300 -28.18 7.27 12.03
CA ASP A 300 -29.60 6.97 12.20
C ASP A 300 -30.25 6.61 10.85
N PRO A 301 -30.60 5.33 10.60
CA PRO A 301 -30.48 4.18 11.52
C PRO A 301 -29.02 3.78 11.78
N ALA A 302 -28.81 2.92 12.79
CA ALA A 302 -27.49 2.34 13.09
C ALA A 302 -26.87 1.64 11.87
N LEU A 303 -25.54 1.48 11.89
CA LEU A 303 -24.81 0.90 10.76
C LEU A 303 -25.28 -0.54 10.49
N SER A 304 -25.37 -0.93 9.22
CA SER A 304 -25.75 -2.29 8.84
C SER A 304 -24.58 -3.26 9.09
N PHE A 305 -24.85 -4.50 9.45
CA PHE A 305 -23.84 -5.57 9.52
C PHE A 305 -23.23 -5.87 8.14
N GLY A 306 -21.99 -6.38 8.12
CA GLY A 306 -21.28 -6.84 6.92
C GLY A 306 -21.15 -5.79 5.82
N THR A 307 -21.18 -4.51 6.18
CA THR A 307 -21.24 -3.38 5.26
C THR A 307 -19.96 -2.56 5.33
N LYS A 308 -19.37 -2.25 4.17
CA LYS A 308 -18.25 -1.33 4.06
C LYS A 308 -18.76 0.11 4.02
N TYR A 309 -18.22 0.96 4.87
CA TYR A 309 -18.54 2.39 4.95
C TYR A 309 -17.34 3.26 4.58
N GLU A 310 -17.61 4.35 3.88
CA GLU A 310 -16.65 5.41 3.59
C GLU A 310 -17.19 6.76 4.12
N LEU A 311 -16.47 7.36 5.06
CA LEU A 311 -16.73 8.73 5.52
C LEU A 311 -15.94 9.70 4.64
N SER A 312 -16.59 10.79 4.23
CA SER A 312 -15.98 11.80 3.37
C SER A 312 -16.23 13.21 3.90
N LEU A 313 -15.17 14.04 3.92
CA LEU A 313 -15.23 15.47 4.23
C LEU A 313 -14.40 16.25 3.19
N PRO A 314 -15.02 17.13 2.37
CA PRO A 314 -14.34 17.90 1.33
C PRO A 314 -13.26 18.85 1.87
N ALA A 315 -12.24 19.12 1.05
CA ALA A 315 -11.13 19.99 1.44
C ALA A 315 -11.55 21.44 1.78
N ALA A 316 -12.66 21.91 1.19
CA ALA A 316 -13.13 23.29 1.27
C ALA A 316 -13.76 23.70 2.61
N VAL A 317 -13.82 22.80 3.60
CA VAL A 317 -14.35 23.10 4.93
C VAL A 317 -13.34 23.90 5.74
N HIS A 318 -13.80 24.94 6.44
CA HIS A 318 -12.95 25.89 7.14
C HIS A 318 -12.75 25.58 8.63
N ALA A 319 -11.55 25.87 9.11
CA ALA A 319 -11.22 26.08 10.50
C ALA A 319 -11.66 27.48 10.96
N SER A 320 -11.75 27.69 12.28
CA SER A 320 -12.13 28.98 12.87
C SER A 320 -11.16 30.12 12.55
N ASP A 321 -9.92 29.80 12.16
CA ASP A 321 -8.91 30.77 11.68
C ASP A 321 -8.93 30.98 10.16
N GLY A 322 -9.91 30.38 9.46
CA GLY A 322 -10.09 30.47 8.00
C GLY A 322 -9.22 29.53 7.18
N ALA A 323 -8.36 28.70 7.81
CA ALA A 323 -7.63 27.65 7.11
C ALA A 323 -8.60 26.58 6.58
N THR A 324 -8.26 25.93 5.48
CA THR A 324 -8.99 24.78 4.93
C THR A 324 -8.24 23.48 5.17
N LEU A 325 -8.88 22.34 4.93
CA LEU A 325 -8.20 21.04 4.95
C LEU A 325 -7.22 20.96 3.76
N GLU A 326 -6.04 20.38 3.97
CA GLU A 326 -5.04 20.20 2.91
C GLU A 326 -5.57 19.35 1.74
N LYS A 327 -6.41 18.36 2.05
CA LYS A 327 -7.05 17.46 1.11
C LYS A 327 -8.39 16.99 1.66
N GLU A 328 -9.21 16.42 0.79
CA GLU A 328 -10.41 15.71 1.23
C GLU A 328 -10.05 14.58 2.20
N ILE A 329 -10.85 14.41 3.24
CA ILE A 329 -10.76 13.28 4.15
C ILE A 329 -11.61 12.16 3.57
N LYS A 330 -11.00 11.00 3.36
CA LYS A 330 -11.68 9.74 3.02
C LYS A 330 -11.27 8.69 4.03
N HIS A 331 -12.22 8.20 4.81
CA HIS A 331 -11.98 7.22 5.86
C HIS A 331 -12.84 5.99 5.65
N ASN A 332 -12.23 4.81 5.65
CA ASN A 332 -12.91 3.55 5.34
C ASN A 332 -12.88 2.60 6.54
N PHE A 333 -14.02 1.95 6.81
CA PHE A 333 -14.14 0.85 7.77
C PHE A 333 -15.23 -0.12 7.31
N SER A 334 -15.25 -1.35 7.84
CA SER A 334 -16.35 -2.29 7.59
C SER A 334 -16.92 -2.81 8.90
N THR A 335 -18.23 -3.00 8.92
CA THR A 335 -18.89 -3.62 10.06
C THR A 335 -18.77 -5.14 10.03
N ILE A 336 -18.81 -5.73 11.22
CA ILE A 336 -18.76 -7.19 11.38
C ILE A 336 -19.86 -7.87 10.57
N GLY A 337 -19.49 -8.92 9.84
CA GLY A 337 -20.38 -9.66 8.94
C GLY A 337 -21.01 -10.89 9.59
N GLN A 338 -21.55 -11.76 8.74
CA GLN A 338 -22.08 -13.05 9.13
C GLN A 338 -21.06 -13.89 9.93
N VAL A 339 -21.54 -14.73 10.86
CA VAL A 339 -20.69 -15.72 11.55
C VAL A 339 -20.08 -16.67 10.52
N SER A 340 -18.76 -16.79 10.54
CA SER A 340 -17.99 -17.67 9.65
C SER A 340 -16.83 -18.32 10.40
N ILE A 341 -16.28 -19.38 9.83
CA ILE A 341 -15.13 -20.10 10.39
C ILE A 341 -13.85 -19.51 9.80
N ILE A 342 -12.92 -19.11 10.67
CA ILE A 342 -11.57 -18.66 10.28
C ILE A 342 -10.66 -19.86 10.07
N SER A 343 -10.71 -20.84 10.96
CA SER A 343 -9.83 -22.02 10.91
C SER A 343 -10.49 -23.22 11.60
N PHE A 344 -10.13 -24.40 11.13
CA PHE A 344 -10.54 -25.67 11.73
C PHE A 344 -9.45 -26.72 11.56
N ASP A 345 -9.41 -27.69 12.46
CA ASP A 345 -8.51 -28.85 12.42
C ASP A 345 -9.27 -30.10 12.85
N PRO A 346 -9.11 -31.27 12.20
CA PRO A 346 -8.24 -31.55 11.05
C PRO A 346 -8.60 -30.77 9.78
N GLU A 347 -7.59 -30.51 8.93
CA GLU A 347 -7.82 -29.93 7.60
C GLU A 347 -8.75 -30.81 6.75
N ASN A 348 -9.47 -30.20 5.81
CA ASN A 348 -10.44 -30.92 4.99
C ASN A 348 -9.78 -32.03 4.13
N ASN A 349 -10.35 -33.22 4.18
CA ASN A 349 -9.90 -34.47 3.57
C ASN A 349 -8.61 -35.07 4.17
N SER A 350 -8.19 -34.63 5.36
CA SER A 350 -7.04 -35.20 6.07
C SER A 350 -7.16 -36.72 6.24
N GLN A 351 -6.03 -37.42 6.25
CA GLN A 351 -5.96 -38.87 6.35
C GLN A 351 -5.12 -39.28 7.56
N GLY A 352 -5.41 -40.44 8.15
CA GLY A 352 -4.60 -40.99 9.24
C GLY A 352 -4.78 -40.26 10.57
N ILE A 353 -5.94 -39.63 10.79
CA ILE A 353 -6.25 -38.94 12.04
C ILE A 353 -6.42 -39.96 13.17
N ALA A 354 -5.78 -39.74 14.31
CA ALA A 354 -5.91 -40.67 15.43
C ALA A 354 -7.37 -40.80 15.86
N VAL A 355 -7.79 -42.02 16.22
CA VAL A 355 -9.21 -42.30 16.54
C VAL A 355 -9.73 -41.55 17.79
N SER A 356 -8.84 -40.94 18.57
CA SER A 356 -9.16 -40.11 19.73
C SER A 356 -8.90 -38.61 19.50
N SER A 357 -8.48 -38.21 18.31
CA SER A 357 -8.17 -36.80 18.03
C SER A 357 -9.43 -35.93 18.14
N PRO A 358 -9.34 -34.77 18.81
CA PRO A 358 -10.42 -33.79 18.79
C PRO A 358 -10.46 -33.04 17.47
N VAL A 359 -11.55 -32.30 17.26
CA VAL A 359 -11.71 -31.31 16.20
C VAL A 359 -11.71 -29.92 16.80
N SER A 360 -10.91 -28.99 16.26
CA SER A 360 -10.94 -27.58 16.68
C SER A 360 -11.62 -26.71 15.62
N ILE A 361 -12.40 -25.72 16.06
CA ILE A 361 -13.10 -24.76 15.19
C ILE A 361 -12.94 -23.36 15.79
N LYS A 362 -12.52 -22.41 14.97
CA LYS A 362 -12.41 -20.98 15.33
C LYS A 362 -13.31 -20.13 14.44
N PHE A 363 -14.14 -19.31 15.05
CA PHE A 363 -15.06 -18.38 14.40
C PHE A 363 -14.42 -17.01 14.20
N ASN A 364 -14.99 -16.21 13.28
CA ASN A 364 -14.59 -14.83 13.05
C ASN A 364 -15.06 -13.83 14.12
N GLN A 365 -15.89 -14.29 15.05
CA GLN A 365 -16.49 -13.44 16.07
C GLN A 365 -16.95 -14.29 17.26
N GLU A 366 -17.38 -13.62 18.33
CA GLU A 366 -18.02 -14.30 19.44
C GLU A 366 -19.38 -14.90 19.03
N VAL A 367 -19.56 -16.17 19.34
CA VAL A 367 -20.81 -16.91 19.08
C VAL A 367 -21.47 -17.39 20.37
N ASP A 368 -22.78 -17.55 20.33
CA ASP A 368 -23.52 -18.20 21.40
C ASP A 368 -23.16 -19.70 21.42
N LYS A 369 -22.56 -20.14 22.53
CA LYS A 369 -22.01 -21.49 22.68
C LYS A 369 -23.09 -22.57 22.50
N ALA A 370 -24.27 -22.37 23.10
CA ALA A 370 -25.35 -23.33 23.01
C ALA A 370 -25.81 -23.52 21.56
N SER A 371 -25.95 -22.43 20.79
CA SER A 371 -26.29 -22.51 19.37
C SER A 371 -25.21 -23.21 18.54
N ALA A 372 -23.92 -22.97 18.83
CA ALA A 372 -22.82 -23.64 18.13
C ALA A 372 -22.78 -25.15 18.42
N GLU A 373 -22.90 -25.54 19.67
CA GLU A 373 -22.95 -26.96 20.09
C GLU A 373 -24.16 -27.68 19.47
N GLU A 374 -25.33 -27.02 19.43
CA GLU A 374 -26.51 -27.55 18.77
C GLU A 374 -26.34 -27.72 17.26
N LYS A 375 -25.43 -27.00 16.60
CA LYS A 375 -25.26 -27.02 15.14
C LYS A 375 -24.05 -27.80 14.63
N ILE A 376 -23.13 -28.20 15.52
CA ILE A 376 -21.99 -29.06 15.16
C ILE A 376 -22.40 -30.54 15.25
N ARG A 377 -22.25 -31.29 14.14
CA ARG A 377 -22.55 -32.73 14.04
C ARG A 377 -21.43 -33.48 13.33
N PHE A 378 -21.23 -34.73 13.73
CA PHE A 378 -20.30 -35.66 13.07
C PHE A 378 -21.12 -36.73 12.34
N TYR A 379 -20.64 -37.13 11.17
CA TYR A 379 -21.21 -38.22 10.37
C TYR A 379 -20.10 -39.22 10.02
N PRO A 380 -20.20 -40.51 10.42
CA PRO A 380 -21.28 -41.13 11.20
C PRO A 380 -21.57 -40.49 12.56
N GLU A 381 -22.82 -40.59 13.01
CA GLU A 381 -23.28 -39.99 14.27
C GLU A 381 -22.36 -40.39 15.42
N THR A 382 -21.80 -39.40 16.10
CA THR A 382 -20.81 -39.57 17.17
C THR A 382 -21.23 -38.71 18.34
N ALA A 383 -21.22 -39.25 19.55
CA ALA A 383 -21.49 -38.49 20.76
C ALA A 383 -20.28 -37.57 21.07
N LEU A 384 -20.54 -36.27 21.30
CA LEU A 384 -19.52 -35.24 21.39
C LEU A 384 -19.52 -34.55 22.77
N ARG A 385 -18.34 -34.10 23.20
CA ARG A 385 -18.14 -33.17 24.31
C ARG A 385 -17.44 -31.91 23.78
N TYR A 386 -17.87 -30.75 24.23
CA TYR A 386 -17.34 -29.46 23.81
C TYR A 386 -16.50 -28.83 24.91
N GLU A 387 -15.43 -28.15 24.51
CA GLU A 387 -14.55 -27.40 25.40
C GLU A 387 -14.20 -26.07 24.74
N TRP A 388 -14.52 -24.97 25.41
CA TRP A 388 -14.36 -23.63 24.86
C TRP A 388 -13.20 -22.91 25.55
N SER A 389 -12.31 -22.31 24.76
CA SER A 389 -11.29 -21.40 25.31
C SER A 389 -11.87 -20.02 25.64
N ASP A 390 -12.76 -19.53 24.78
CA ASP A 390 -13.50 -18.26 24.87
C ASP A 390 -14.82 -18.40 24.09
N ASN A 391 -15.43 -17.32 23.59
CA ASN A 391 -16.64 -17.38 22.76
C ASN A 391 -16.33 -17.48 21.25
N THR A 392 -15.07 -17.61 20.85
CA THR A 392 -14.62 -17.62 19.45
C THR A 392 -14.02 -18.95 19.02
N ALA A 393 -13.63 -19.83 19.95
CA ALA A 393 -13.03 -21.11 19.61
C ALA A 393 -13.52 -22.27 20.50
N VAL A 394 -13.82 -23.40 19.84
CA VAL A 394 -14.29 -24.63 20.46
C VAL A 394 -13.43 -25.82 20.04
N ILE A 395 -13.13 -26.69 20.98
CA ILE A 395 -12.54 -28.00 20.77
C ILE A 395 -13.62 -29.06 21.05
N VAL A 396 -13.82 -29.94 20.08
CA VAL A 396 -14.88 -30.95 20.05
C VAL A 396 -14.25 -32.34 20.17
N TYR A 397 -14.55 -33.02 21.26
CA TYR A 397 -14.01 -34.35 21.58
C TYR A 397 -15.06 -35.43 21.31
N PRO A 398 -14.72 -36.49 20.53
CA PRO A 398 -15.49 -37.72 20.54
C PRO A 398 -15.52 -38.34 21.95
N ILE A 399 -16.70 -38.68 22.47
CA ILE A 399 -16.85 -39.31 23.80
C ILE A 399 -16.28 -40.74 23.81
N SER A 400 -16.35 -41.42 22.67
CA SER A 400 -15.74 -42.73 22.45
C SER A 400 -14.80 -42.65 21.25
N SER A 401 -13.79 -43.52 21.21
CA SER A 401 -12.89 -43.60 20.06
C SER A 401 -13.68 -43.82 18.77
N LEU A 402 -13.31 -43.06 17.74
CA LEU A 402 -13.81 -43.20 16.39
C LEU A 402 -13.42 -44.57 15.81
N PHE A 403 -14.11 -45.02 14.76
CA PHE A 403 -13.74 -46.25 14.07
C PHE A 403 -12.41 -46.08 13.33
N PHE A 404 -11.54 -47.09 13.40
CA PHE A 404 -10.34 -47.17 12.56
C PHE A 404 -10.69 -47.23 11.07
N ASP A 405 -9.86 -46.58 10.25
CA ASP A 405 -10.03 -46.44 8.79
C ASP A 405 -11.41 -45.88 8.38
N GLY A 406 -12.07 -45.15 9.28
CA GLY A 406 -13.39 -44.56 9.13
C GLY A 406 -13.33 -43.20 8.46
N ASN A 407 -14.29 -42.92 7.57
CA ASN A 407 -14.48 -41.59 6.98
C ASN A 407 -15.50 -40.82 7.83
N TYR A 408 -15.11 -39.63 8.31
CA TYR A 408 -15.96 -38.76 9.10
C TYR A 408 -16.15 -37.42 8.39
N ALA A 409 -17.38 -36.90 8.40
CA ALA A 409 -17.70 -35.53 8.02
C ALA A 409 -18.14 -34.74 9.26
N VAL A 410 -17.61 -33.54 9.42
CA VAL A 410 -18.03 -32.58 10.44
C VAL A 410 -18.88 -31.53 9.75
N ASN A 411 -20.15 -31.48 10.13
CA ASN A 411 -21.14 -30.56 9.60
C ASN A 411 -21.44 -29.49 10.66
N LEU A 412 -21.27 -28.23 10.27
CA LEU A 412 -21.79 -27.07 10.98
C LEU A 412 -23.04 -26.64 10.22
N GLU A 413 -24.20 -26.93 10.79
CA GLU A 413 -25.48 -26.50 10.23
C GLU A 413 -25.62 -24.98 10.28
N SER A 414 -26.50 -24.42 9.43
CA SER A 414 -26.80 -22.99 9.49
C SER A 414 -27.52 -22.64 10.80
N GLY A 415 -27.28 -21.42 11.30
CA GLY A 415 -27.98 -20.89 12.47
C GLY A 415 -27.14 -20.72 13.73
N ILE A 416 -25.80 -20.74 13.65
CA ILE A 416 -24.95 -20.38 14.79
C ILE A 416 -25.08 -18.88 15.01
N LYS A 417 -25.48 -18.49 16.22
CA LYS A 417 -25.83 -17.10 16.55
C LYS A 417 -24.59 -16.32 16.97
N SER A 418 -24.48 -15.09 16.49
CA SER A 418 -23.48 -14.12 16.97
C SER A 418 -23.92 -13.53 18.31
N VAL A 419 -22.97 -13.35 19.24
CA VAL A 419 -23.21 -12.59 20.49
C VAL A 419 -23.50 -11.12 20.19
N ALA A 420 -22.89 -10.57 19.13
CA ALA A 420 -23.05 -9.19 18.70
C ALA A 420 -24.35 -8.95 17.89
N GLY A 421 -25.15 -9.99 17.63
CA GLY A 421 -26.38 -9.89 16.83
C GLY A 421 -26.16 -9.86 15.32
N ALA A 422 -24.95 -10.18 14.85
CA ALA A 422 -24.67 -10.32 13.43
C ALA A 422 -25.45 -11.51 12.82
N PRO A 423 -25.65 -11.53 11.49
CA PRO A 423 -26.35 -12.62 10.82
C PRO A 423 -25.77 -14.00 11.18
N GLU A 424 -26.67 -14.97 11.41
CA GLU A 424 -26.32 -16.33 11.82
C GLU A 424 -25.47 -17.05 10.76
N SER A 425 -24.68 -18.05 11.16
CA SER A 425 -23.77 -18.76 10.24
C SER A 425 -24.50 -19.43 9.07
N ALA A 426 -23.83 -19.46 7.91
CA ALA A 426 -24.18 -20.38 6.83
C ALA A 426 -23.76 -21.81 7.18
N GLN A 427 -24.27 -22.80 6.44
CA GLN A 427 -23.80 -24.18 6.60
C GLN A 427 -22.32 -24.30 6.15
N PHE A 428 -21.58 -25.17 6.82
CA PHE A 428 -20.20 -25.51 6.46
C PHE A 428 -19.94 -26.99 6.75
N SER A 429 -19.14 -27.65 5.92
CA SER A 429 -18.78 -29.05 6.13
C SER A 429 -17.35 -29.33 5.71
N PHE A 430 -16.67 -30.19 6.45
CA PHE A 430 -15.37 -30.75 6.07
C PHE A 430 -15.32 -32.22 6.47
N SER A 431 -14.35 -32.96 5.93
CA SER A 431 -14.19 -34.39 6.22
C SER A 431 -12.77 -34.76 6.61
N PHE A 432 -12.60 -35.90 7.26
CA PHE A 432 -11.31 -36.51 7.53
C PHE A 432 -11.45 -38.04 7.59
N LYS A 433 -10.33 -38.75 7.44
CA LYS A 433 -10.23 -40.20 7.59
C LYS A 433 -9.33 -40.55 8.76
N THR A 434 -9.78 -41.46 9.61
CA THR A 434 -9.00 -41.93 10.75
C THR A 434 -7.89 -42.90 10.33
N GLU A 435 -6.94 -43.13 11.25
CA GLU A 435 -5.85 -44.09 11.09
C GLU A 435 -6.36 -45.55 10.95
N PRO A 436 -5.60 -46.44 10.27
CA PRO A 436 -5.95 -47.86 10.19
C PRO A 436 -5.62 -48.62 11.49
N GLU A 437 -6.40 -49.64 11.83
CA GLU A 437 -6.08 -50.57 12.92
C GLU A 437 -4.86 -51.42 12.52
N ILE A 438 -3.90 -51.60 13.42
CA ILE A 438 -2.84 -52.61 13.27
C ILE A 438 -3.06 -53.63 14.37
N PHE A 439 -3.58 -54.81 13.99
CA PHE A 439 -3.83 -55.90 14.91
C PHE A 439 -2.89 -57.07 14.63
N LYS A 440 -2.16 -57.55 15.64
CA LYS A 440 -1.26 -58.69 15.52
C LYS A 440 -1.25 -59.51 16.80
N LEU A 441 -1.49 -60.82 16.67
CA LEU A 441 -1.31 -61.79 17.74
C LEU A 441 0.16 -61.94 18.08
N ASN A 442 0.46 -62.12 19.36
CA ASN A 442 1.82 -62.34 19.84
C ASN A 442 2.27 -63.79 19.58
N ILE A 443 2.51 -64.12 18.31
CA ILE A 443 2.90 -65.45 17.86
C ILE A 443 4.28 -65.35 17.20
N PRO A 444 5.32 -65.97 17.78
CA PRO A 444 6.65 -65.95 17.19
C PRO A 444 6.66 -66.72 15.87
N MET A 445 7.51 -66.26 14.97
CA MET A 445 7.81 -66.94 13.71
C MET A 445 8.72 -68.14 13.98
N ASP A 446 8.41 -69.28 13.37
CA ASP A 446 9.23 -70.50 13.46
C ASP A 446 9.32 -71.18 12.09
N TYR A 447 10.52 -71.66 11.74
CA TYR A 447 10.78 -72.31 10.46
C TYR A 447 10.52 -73.81 10.57
N GLN A 448 10.08 -74.43 9.48
CA GLN A 448 9.81 -75.86 9.46
C GLN A 448 11.06 -76.72 9.72
N ASP A 449 10.95 -77.72 10.58
CA ASP A 449 12.05 -78.62 10.96
C ASP A 449 12.46 -79.56 9.81
N LYS A 450 11.53 -79.86 8.89
CA LYS A 450 11.74 -80.79 7.76
C LYS A 450 11.29 -80.18 6.44
N LYS A 451 11.72 -80.77 5.31
CA LYS A 451 11.50 -80.19 3.97
C LYS A 451 10.04 -80.05 3.57
N LEU A 452 9.17 -80.95 4.02
CA LEU A 452 7.74 -80.97 3.68
C LEU A 452 6.89 -80.98 4.95
N SER A 453 7.29 -80.27 6.01
CA SER A 453 6.54 -80.22 7.28
C SER A 453 5.84 -78.89 7.53
N CYS A 454 5.53 -78.13 6.48
CA CYS A 454 4.90 -76.81 6.59
C CYS A 454 3.62 -76.82 7.43
N GLU A 455 2.78 -77.86 7.31
CA GLU A 455 1.51 -77.97 8.04
C GLU A 455 1.75 -78.22 9.54
N ALA A 456 2.75 -79.04 9.87
CA ALA A 456 3.13 -79.25 11.25
C ALA A 456 3.76 -77.98 11.86
N ALA A 457 4.56 -77.25 11.08
CA ALA A 457 5.18 -76.00 11.51
C ALA A 457 4.16 -74.87 11.72
N ALA A 458 3.21 -74.71 10.79
CA ALA A 458 2.14 -73.74 10.89
C ALA A 458 1.20 -74.04 12.08
N LEU A 459 0.86 -75.31 12.29
CA LEU A 459 0.11 -75.74 13.47
C LEU A 459 0.89 -75.52 14.77
N LYS A 460 2.20 -75.81 14.80
CA LYS A 460 3.09 -75.56 15.95
C LYS A 460 3.09 -74.08 16.33
N MET A 461 3.23 -73.17 15.36
CA MET A 461 3.14 -71.72 15.61
C MET A 461 1.77 -71.32 16.17
N ALA A 462 0.68 -71.81 15.56
CA ALA A 462 -0.68 -71.53 16.02
C ALA A 462 -0.93 -72.00 17.46
N LEU A 463 -0.48 -73.22 17.80
CA LEU A 463 -0.56 -73.78 19.16
C LEU A 463 0.30 -73.00 20.15
N PHE A 464 1.49 -72.55 19.75
CA PHE A 464 2.34 -71.71 20.60
C PHE A 464 1.63 -70.39 20.94
N GLY A 465 0.96 -69.76 19.96
CA GLY A 465 0.13 -68.57 20.19
C GLY A 465 -0.99 -68.78 21.20
N LYS A 466 -1.40 -70.03 21.40
CA LYS A 466 -2.35 -70.48 22.40
C LYS A 466 -1.72 -70.97 23.70
N GLY A 467 -0.42 -70.75 23.90
CA GLY A 467 0.34 -71.15 25.08
C GLY A 467 0.76 -72.62 25.11
N ILE A 468 0.57 -73.37 24.01
CA ILE A 468 0.86 -74.80 23.93
C ILE A 468 2.19 -75.03 23.20
N LYS A 469 3.18 -75.59 23.90
CA LYS A 469 4.49 -75.90 23.33
C LYS A 469 4.54 -77.37 22.89
N VAL A 470 4.66 -77.61 21.59
CA VAL A 470 4.78 -78.94 20.98
C VAL A 470 5.88 -78.94 19.93
N SER A 471 6.43 -80.12 19.62
CA SER A 471 7.30 -80.28 18.45
C SER A 471 6.50 -80.66 17.21
N GLU A 472 7.05 -80.44 16.01
CA GLU A 472 6.45 -80.97 14.78
C GLU A 472 6.31 -82.49 14.83
N ASN A 473 7.25 -83.19 15.47
CA ASN A 473 7.18 -84.63 15.65
C ASN A 473 5.97 -85.04 16.53
N ASP A 474 5.60 -84.25 17.54
CA ASP A 474 4.41 -84.53 18.37
C ASP A 474 3.12 -84.36 17.59
N ILE A 475 3.06 -83.37 16.70
CA ILE A 475 1.96 -83.17 15.75
C ILE A 475 1.90 -84.35 14.77
N MET A 476 3.03 -84.71 14.14
CA MET A 476 3.08 -85.76 13.13
C MET A 476 2.75 -87.15 13.67
N LYS A 477 2.97 -87.42 14.97
CA LYS A 477 2.49 -88.65 15.62
C LYS A 477 0.97 -88.80 15.56
N ILE A 478 0.23 -87.69 15.57
CA ILE A 478 -1.25 -87.69 15.54
C ILE A 478 -1.77 -87.61 14.11
N VAL A 479 -1.09 -86.84 13.25
CA VAL A 479 -1.42 -86.73 11.82
C VAL A 479 -1.24 -88.08 11.12
N SER A 480 -0.19 -88.82 11.51
CA SER A 480 0.27 -90.09 10.94
C SER A 480 0.71 -89.98 9.46
N TYR A 481 1.16 -91.10 8.88
CA TYR A 481 1.69 -91.18 7.53
C TYR A 481 0.91 -92.20 6.70
N ASP A 482 0.60 -91.84 5.46
CA ASP A 482 0.14 -92.77 4.44
C ASP A 482 1.37 -93.41 3.74
N PRO A 483 1.58 -94.73 3.87
CA PRO A 483 2.76 -95.42 3.34
C PRO A 483 2.66 -95.69 1.83
N THR A 484 1.57 -95.32 1.16
CA THR A 484 1.35 -95.58 -0.26
C THR A 484 2.42 -94.86 -1.09
N LYS A 485 3.18 -95.62 -1.90
CA LYS A 485 4.17 -95.05 -2.83
C LYS A 485 3.47 -94.61 -4.11
N ARG A 486 3.84 -93.44 -4.64
CA ARG A 486 3.30 -92.94 -5.90
C ARG A 486 3.72 -93.87 -7.04
N SER A 487 2.76 -94.48 -7.72
CA SER A 487 3.00 -95.38 -8.85
C SER A 487 1.78 -95.48 -9.75
N ASN A 488 1.96 -95.47 -11.08
CA ASN A 488 0.89 -95.63 -12.07
C ASN A 488 -0.34 -94.73 -11.85
N GLY A 489 -0.11 -93.47 -11.46
CA GLY A 489 -1.20 -92.52 -11.17
C GLY A 489 -1.95 -92.78 -9.87
N ILE A 490 -1.48 -93.69 -9.02
CA ILE A 490 -2.02 -94.00 -7.69
C ILE A 490 -1.08 -93.48 -6.60
N TRP A 491 -1.62 -92.83 -5.56
CA TRP A 491 -0.87 -92.38 -4.39
C TRP A 491 -1.77 -92.24 -3.13
N GLY A 492 -1.22 -91.79 -2.01
CA GLY A 492 -1.92 -91.70 -0.72
C GLY A 492 -3.00 -90.62 -0.66
N ASN A 493 -3.83 -90.63 0.40
CA ASN A 493 -4.90 -89.65 0.58
C ASN A 493 -4.52 -88.56 1.62
N PRO A 494 -4.29 -87.30 1.20
CA PRO A 494 -3.91 -86.21 2.11
C PRO A 494 -5.05 -85.79 3.06
N ASN A 495 -6.30 -86.20 2.80
CA ASN A 495 -7.40 -86.01 3.74
C ASN A 495 -7.37 -87.01 4.91
N GLY A 496 -6.58 -88.08 4.81
CA GLY A 496 -6.46 -89.11 5.85
C GLY A 496 -5.24 -88.95 6.74
N ALA A 497 -4.07 -88.78 6.12
CA ALA A 497 -2.76 -88.71 6.78
C ALA A 497 -1.74 -88.01 5.86
N PHE A 498 -0.52 -87.80 6.35
CA PHE A 498 0.56 -87.22 5.54
C PHE A 498 1.01 -88.16 4.43
N VAL A 499 1.00 -87.69 3.18
CA VAL A 499 1.29 -88.54 2.02
C VAL A 499 2.78 -88.54 1.69
N GLY A 500 3.41 -89.70 1.83
CA GLY A 500 4.80 -89.96 1.45
C GLY A 500 5.86 -89.49 2.46
N ASP A 501 7.08 -89.23 1.98
CA ASP A 501 8.25 -88.92 2.81
C ASP A 501 8.36 -87.42 3.11
N ILE A 502 8.26 -87.04 4.39
CA ILE A 502 8.37 -85.67 4.89
C ILE A 502 9.75 -85.01 4.66
N ASN A 503 10.80 -85.82 4.46
CA ASN A 503 12.14 -85.36 4.10
C ASN A 503 12.40 -85.40 2.59
N GLY A 504 11.38 -85.81 1.83
CA GLY A 504 11.45 -86.07 0.41
C GLY A 504 11.35 -84.81 -0.46
N LYS A 505 10.84 -85.02 -1.68
CA LYS A 505 10.59 -83.99 -2.69
C LYS A 505 9.11 -83.96 -3.02
N GLN A 506 8.52 -82.76 -2.94
CA GLN A 506 7.08 -82.55 -3.14
C GLN A 506 6.61 -83.09 -4.49
N ASN A 507 5.44 -83.72 -4.49
CA ASN A 507 4.80 -84.38 -5.63
C ASN A 507 5.65 -85.50 -6.27
N THR A 508 6.72 -85.96 -5.62
CA THR A 508 7.57 -87.06 -6.11
C THR A 508 7.66 -88.18 -5.07
N THR A 509 8.26 -87.91 -3.91
CA THR A 509 8.42 -88.89 -2.82
C THR A 509 7.57 -88.54 -1.60
N GLY A 510 7.18 -87.27 -1.44
CA GLY A 510 6.23 -86.80 -0.43
C GLY A 510 5.34 -85.71 -1.03
N TYR A 511 4.20 -85.43 -0.40
CA TYR A 511 3.26 -84.39 -0.82
C TYR A 511 2.98 -83.40 0.31
N GLY A 512 2.30 -83.86 1.35
CA GLY A 512 1.72 -83.01 2.39
C GLY A 512 0.49 -83.68 3.00
N VAL A 513 -0.27 -82.90 3.76
CA VAL A 513 -1.52 -83.30 4.41
C VAL A 513 -2.52 -82.14 4.38
N TYR A 514 -3.80 -82.44 4.27
CA TYR A 514 -4.84 -81.41 4.27
C TYR A 514 -5.36 -81.10 5.68
N TRP A 515 -6.22 -80.08 5.75
CA TRP A 515 -6.74 -79.49 6.98
C TRP A 515 -7.45 -80.48 7.92
N GLY A 516 -8.04 -81.57 7.42
CA GLY A 516 -8.74 -82.55 8.26
C GLY A 516 -7.83 -83.20 9.32
N PRO A 517 -6.77 -83.93 8.92
CA PRO A 517 -5.81 -84.51 9.86
C PRO A 517 -5.11 -83.48 10.76
N ILE A 518 -4.81 -82.28 10.24
CA ILE A 518 -4.24 -81.19 11.04
C ILE A 518 -5.23 -80.72 12.11
N ALA A 519 -6.50 -80.54 11.80
CA ALA A 519 -7.51 -80.22 12.80
C ALA A 519 -7.69 -81.34 13.83
N ARG A 520 -7.59 -82.63 13.44
CA ARG A 520 -7.56 -83.72 14.43
C ARG A 520 -6.37 -83.58 15.39
N ALA A 521 -5.19 -83.22 14.88
CA ALA A 521 -4.01 -82.98 15.70
C ALA A 521 -4.23 -81.77 16.62
N ALA A 522 -4.71 -80.64 16.09
CA ALA A 522 -5.06 -79.44 16.85
C ALA A 522 -5.99 -79.76 18.04
N LYS A 523 -7.04 -80.56 17.80
CA LYS A 523 -8.04 -80.98 18.80
C LYS A 523 -7.45 -81.74 19.99
N LYS A 524 -6.24 -82.31 19.86
CA LYS A 524 -5.55 -82.95 20.99
C LYS A 524 -5.26 -81.96 22.13
N TRP A 525 -4.98 -80.71 21.78
CA TRP A 525 -4.62 -79.66 22.75
C TRP A 525 -5.69 -78.57 22.85
N ARG A 526 -6.45 -78.34 21.79
CA ARG A 526 -7.49 -77.30 21.68
C ARG A 526 -8.77 -77.92 21.09
N PRO A 527 -9.65 -78.51 21.92
CA PRO A 527 -10.79 -79.31 21.44
C PRO A 527 -11.77 -78.57 20.51
N ASP A 528 -11.86 -77.25 20.63
CA ASP A 528 -12.74 -76.38 19.84
C ASP A 528 -12.15 -75.96 18.48
N SER A 529 -10.89 -76.34 18.21
CA SER A 529 -10.26 -76.10 16.91
C SER A 529 -10.95 -76.91 15.82
N GLU A 530 -11.13 -76.32 14.64
CA GLU A 530 -11.83 -76.95 13.53
C GLU A 530 -11.14 -76.67 12.20
N SER A 531 -11.24 -77.63 11.29
CA SER A 531 -10.95 -77.39 9.88
C SER A 531 -12.15 -76.79 9.18
N PHE A 532 -11.91 -75.97 8.18
CA PHE A 532 -12.94 -75.39 7.36
C PHE A 532 -12.57 -75.38 5.88
N THR A 533 -13.59 -75.16 5.04
CA THR A 533 -13.50 -74.96 3.59
C THR A 533 -14.54 -73.90 3.21
N ASN A 534 -14.27 -73.12 2.17
CA ASN A 534 -15.13 -72.04 1.66
C ASN A 534 -15.45 -70.94 2.69
N TRP A 535 -14.55 -70.68 3.64
CA TRP A 535 -14.71 -69.55 4.55
C TRP A 535 -14.40 -68.22 3.84
N THR A 536 -15.00 -67.14 4.35
CA THR A 536 -14.75 -65.79 3.86
C THR A 536 -13.54 -65.17 4.57
N LEU A 537 -12.92 -64.18 3.93
CA LEU A 537 -11.84 -63.40 4.57
C LEU A 537 -12.31 -62.76 5.88
N GLU A 538 -13.53 -62.21 5.89
CA GLU A 538 -14.13 -61.61 7.09
C GLU A 538 -14.19 -62.60 8.27
N LYS A 539 -14.57 -63.86 8.04
CA LYS A 539 -14.62 -64.88 9.09
C LYS A 539 -13.25 -65.16 9.70
N ILE A 540 -12.21 -65.37 8.88
CA ILE A 540 -10.87 -65.65 9.43
C ILE A 540 -10.27 -64.43 10.13
N ILE A 541 -10.64 -63.22 9.71
CA ILE A 541 -10.19 -61.98 10.36
C ILE A 541 -10.89 -61.77 11.70
N ALA A 542 -12.18 -62.09 11.80
CA ALA A 542 -12.89 -62.12 13.07
C ALA A 542 -12.27 -63.12 14.05
N GLU A 543 -11.89 -64.33 13.59
CA GLU A 543 -11.17 -65.31 14.43
C GLU A 543 -9.84 -64.76 14.94
N VAL A 544 -9.02 -64.19 14.05
CA VAL A 544 -7.73 -63.58 14.43
C VAL A 544 -7.94 -62.45 15.42
N ALA A 545 -8.91 -61.54 15.18
CA ALA A 545 -9.26 -60.46 16.10
C ALA A 545 -9.75 -60.96 17.47
N ASN A 546 -10.37 -62.14 17.52
CA ASN A 546 -10.79 -62.83 18.75
C ASN A 546 -9.64 -63.62 19.44
N GLY A 547 -8.41 -63.52 18.94
CA GLY A 547 -7.26 -64.21 19.54
C GLY A 547 -6.99 -65.61 18.96
N ASN A 548 -7.67 -66.02 17.89
CA ASN A 548 -7.58 -67.35 17.29
C ASN A 548 -6.73 -67.30 16.01
N PRO A 549 -5.47 -67.80 16.01
CA PRO A 549 -4.70 -67.87 14.77
C PRO A 549 -5.31 -68.87 13.80
N VAL A 550 -5.14 -68.60 12.51
CA VAL A 550 -5.70 -69.42 11.43
C VAL A 550 -4.57 -69.97 10.58
N GLU A 551 -4.46 -71.28 10.50
CA GLU A 551 -3.63 -71.95 9.51
C GLU A 551 -4.40 -72.03 8.19
N PHE A 552 -3.77 -71.72 7.07
CA PHE A 552 -4.40 -71.74 5.75
C PHE A 552 -3.52 -72.42 4.71
N TRP A 553 -4.17 -73.08 3.74
CA TRP A 553 -3.52 -73.73 2.61
C TRP A 553 -3.47 -72.80 1.41
N GLY A 554 -2.33 -72.80 0.73
CA GLY A 554 -2.10 -72.02 -0.47
C GLY A 554 -0.96 -72.63 -1.27
N VAL A 555 -0.30 -71.81 -2.08
CA VAL A 555 0.82 -72.27 -2.91
C VAL A 555 2.07 -71.41 -2.77
N VAL A 556 3.22 -71.96 -3.15
CA VAL A 556 4.50 -71.28 -3.39
C VAL A 556 4.86 -71.42 -4.86
N ASP A 557 5.27 -70.32 -5.48
CA ASP A 557 5.62 -70.30 -6.89
C ASP A 557 6.97 -70.99 -7.17
N PRO A 558 7.11 -71.71 -8.30
CA PRO A 558 6.09 -71.95 -9.32
C PRO A 558 5.10 -73.06 -8.92
N ALA A 559 3.80 -72.73 -8.86
CA ALA A 559 2.74 -73.69 -8.58
C ALA A 559 2.22 -74.37 -9.85
N LYS A 560 1.92 -75.68 -9.80
CA LYS A 560 1.34 -76.43 -10.93
C LYS A 560 0.28 -77.40 -10.44
N GLN A 561 -0.84 -77.51 -11.15
CA GLN A 561 -1.85 -78.53 -10.86
C GLN A 561 -1.28 -79.95 -11.03
N ASP A 562 -1.70 -80.85 -10.16
CA ASP A 562 -1.38 -82.27 -10.17
C ASP A 562 -2.62 -83.06 -9.72
N SER A 563 -2.69 -84.34 -10.04
CA SER A 563 -3.79 -85.20 -9.62
C SER A 563 -3.37 -86.68 -9.58
N TRP A 564 -4.00 -87.46 -8.72
CA TRP A 564 -3.85 -88.91 -8.67
C TRP A 564 -5.10 -89.59 -8.12
N LYS A 565 -5.16 -90.92 -8.27
CA LYS A 565 -6.16 -91.77 -7.64
C LYS A 565 -5.65 -92.33 -6.31
N THR A 566 -6.51 -92.45 -5.31
CA THR A 566 -6.18 -93.22 -4.11
C THR A 566 -6.30 -94.73 -4.39
N PRO A 567 -5.73 -95.63 -3.58
CA PRO A 567 -5.99 -97.06 -3.70
C PRO A 567 -7.48 -97.43 -3.60
N ALA A 568 -8.29 -96.57 -2.95
CA ALA A 568 -9.75 -96.70 -2.87
C ALA A 568 -10.50 -96.13 -4.10
N GLY A 569 -9.79 -95.55 -5.07
CA GLY A 569 -10.37 -95.04 -6.33
C GLY A 569 -10.81 -93.57 -6.31
N GLU A 570 -10.66 -92.87 -5.18
CA GLU A 570 -10.96 -91.45 -5.04
C GLU A 570 -9.97 -90.61 -5.87
N THR A 571 -10.43 -89.51 -6.47
CA THR A 571 -9.51 -88.55 -7.12
C THR A 571 -9.04 -87.54 -6.08
N ILE A 572 -7.73 -87.31 -6.03
CA ILE A 572 -7.14 -86.19 -5.29
C ILE A 572 -6.74 -85.11 -6.29
N ASP A 573 -7.29 -83.92 -6.12
CA ASP A 573 -6.85 -82.71 -6.81
C ASP A 573 -5.81 -82.02 -5.96
N ALA A 574 -4.63 -81.78 -6.53
CA ALA A 574 -3.46 -81.32 -5.79
C ALA A 574 -2.73 -80.21 -6.53
N TRP A 575 -1.86 -79.53 -5.80
CA TRP A 575 -0.93 -78.56 -6.35
C TRP A 575 0.50 -78.95 -6.00
N LYS A 576 1.36 -79.06 -7.02
CA LYS A 576 2.80 -78.97 -6.82
C LYS A 576 3.14 -77.56 -6.40
N GLY A 577 3.81 -77.41 -5.27
CA GLY A 577 3.98 -76.14 -4.59
C GLY A 577 2.91 -75.87 -3.53
N GLU A 578 2.12 -76.87 -3.11
CA GLU A 578 1.26 -76.76 -1.92
C GLU A 578 2.08 -76.28 -0.71
N HIS A 579 1.48 -75.39 0.09
CA HIS A 579 2.14 -74.84 1.26
C HIS A 579 1.14 -74.28 2.27
N THR A 580 1.46 -74.37 3.55
CA THR A 580 0.67 -73.84 4.66
C THR A 580 1.39 -72.74 5.43
N ARG A 581 0.60 -71.82 5.98
CA ARG A 581 1.09 -70.67 6.73
C ARG A 581 0.12 -70.33 7.85
N THR A 582 0.59 -69.58 8.85
CA THR A 582 -0.26 -69.11 9.95
C THR A 582 -0.59 -67.64 9.76
N LEU A 583 -1.87 -67.29 9.62
CA LEU A 583 -2.37 -65.93 9.69
C LEU A 583 -2.40 -65.47 11.15
N VAL A 584 -1.71 -64.36 11.44
CA VAL A 584 -1.49 -63.86 12.81
C VAL A 584 -1.95 -62.43 13.02
N GLY A 585 -2.38 -61.71 11.98
CA GLY A 585 -2.82 -60.31 12.12
C GLY A 585 -3.27 -59.66 10.83
N PHE A 586 -3.63 -58.39 10.91
CA PHE A 586 -4.04 -57.55 9.79
C PHE A 586 -3.76 -56.07 10.03
N ILE A 587 -3.72 -55.29 8.94
CA ILE A 587 -3.67 -53.82 8.92
C ILE A 587 -4.90 -53.32 8.15
N GLY A 588 -5.63 -52.35 8.70
CA GLY A 588 -6.91 -51.85 8.21
C GLY A 588 -8.07 -52.26 9.12
N SER A 589 -9.30 -51.94 8.75
CA SER A 589 -10.47 -52.30 9.58
C SER A 589 -10.72 -53.80 9.61
N ARG A 590 -11.34 -54.31 10.69
CA ARG A 590 -11.75 -55.72 10.83
C ARG A 590 -12.65 -56.22 9.70
N ILE A 591 -13.49 -55.33 9.15
CA ILE A 591 -14.47 -55.65 8.11
C ILE A 591 -13.81 -55.59 6.71
N ASN A 592 -12.79 -54.75 6.54
CA ASN A 592 -12.09 -54.59 5.27
C ASN A 592 -10.58 -54.39 5.51
N PRO A 593 -9.82 -55.45 5.84
CA PRO A 593 -8.39 -55.36 6.06
C PRO A 593 -7.69 -55.08 4.73
N ARG A 594 -6.71 -54.18 4.76
CA ARG A 594 -5.86 -53.85 3.59
C ARG A 594 -4.72 -54.85 3.43
N THR A 595 -4.16 -55.32 4.54
CA THR A 595 -2.96 -56.17 4.54
C THR A 595 -3.06 -57.24 5.62
N LEU A 596 -2.60 -58.45 5.32
CA LEU A 596 -2.60 -59.60 6.22
C LEU A 596 -1.17 -59.89 6.68
N ILE A 597 -1.03 -60.16 7.96
CA ILE A 597 0.25 -60.46 8.61
C ILE A 597 0.33 -61.97 8.80
N ILE A 598 1.32 -62.60 8.17
CA ILE A 598 1.42 -64.04 8.02
C ILE A 598 2.78 -64.51 8.53
N ASN A 599 2.81 -65.58 9.31
CA ASN A 599 4.03 -66.31 9.61
C ASN A 599 4.13 -67.49 8.62
N ASP A 600 5.13 -67.45 7.74
CA ASP A 600 5.37 -68.45 6.71
C ASP A 600 6.58 -69.33 7.10
N PRO A 601 6.40 -70.65 7.35
CA PRO A 601 7.45 -71.55 7.81
C PRO A 601 8.65 -71.71 6.85
N LEU A 602 8.59 -71.18 5.62
CA LEU A 602 9.72 -71.09 4.70
C LEU A 602 10.33 -69.69 4.63
N SER A 603 9.51 -68.64 4.69
CA SER A 603 9.90 -67.29 4.28
C SER A 603 9.97 -66.27 5.42
N GLY A 604 9.52 -66.60 6.63
CA GLY A 604 9.46 -65.67 7.75
C GLY A 604 8.13 -64.90 7.83
N ILE A 605 8.16 -63.69 8.38
CA ILE A 605 6.98 -62.83 8.53
C ILE A 605 6.70 -62.10 7.22
N LEU A 606 5.49 -62.27 6.69
CA LEU A 606 5.04 -61.67 5.43
C LEU A 606 3.87 -60.70 5.67
N TYR A 607 3.83 -59.64 4.85
CA TYR A 607 2.73 -58.69 4.78
C TYR A 607 2.12 -58.74 3.38
N TRP A 608 0.96 -59.38 3.24
CA TRP A 608 0.32 -59.57 1.94
C TRP A 608 -0.89 -58.64 1.79
N PRO A 609 -0.99 -57.90 0.66
CA PRO A 609 -2.25 -57.25 0.30
C PRO A 609 -3.40 -58.26 0.27
N LYS A 610 -4.62 -57.83 0.62
CA LYS A 610 -5.77 -58.74 0.71
C LYS A 610 -6.03 -59.51 -0.58
N GLU A 611 -5.76 -58.90 -1.73
CA GLU A 611 -5.95 -59.50 -3.05
C GLU A 611 -4.97 -60.65 -3.27
N LYS A 612 -3.70 -60.45 -2.89
CA LYS A 612 -2.66 -61.49 -2.98
C LYS A 612 -2.98 -62.66 -2.07
N PHE A 613 -3.37 -62.38 -0.82
CA PHE A 613 -3.76 -63.41 0.14
C PHE A 613 -4.95 -64.23 -0.40
N SER A 614 -6.03 -63.55 -0.81
CA SER A 614 -7.26 -64.20 -1.27
C SER A 614 -7.01 -65.02 -2.53
N ALA A 615 -6.21 -64.51 -3.48
CA ALA A 615 -5.84 -65.27 -4.67
C ALA A 615 -5.09 -66.55 -4.31
N ASN A 616 -4.07 -66.48 -3.43
CA ASN A 616 -3.30 -67.65 -3.02
C ASN A 616 -4.14 -68.70 -2.24
N TRP A 617 -4.99 -68.25 -1.32
CA TRP A 617 -5.85 -69.09 -0.49
C TRP A 617 -6.94 -69.81 -1.31
N SER A 618 -7.38 -69.20 -2.42
CA SER A 618 -8.40 -69.77 -3.30
C SER A 618 -7.99 -71.05 -4.02
N HIS A 619 -6.68 -71.33 -4.17
CA HIS A 619 -6.18 -72.59 -4.76
C HIS A 619 -6.67 -73.84 -4.02
N PHE A 620 -7.00 -73.71 -2.74
CA PHE A 620 -7.52 -74.76 -1.87
C PHE A 620 -8.93 -74.45 -1.36
N ASN A 621 -9.75 -73.77 -2.17
CA ASN A 621 -11.15 -73.46 -1.86
C ASN A 621 -11.30 -72.72 -0.51
N ASN A 622 -10.38 -71.81 -0.19
CA ASN A 622 -10.36 -71.05 1.06
C ASN A 622 -10.43 -71.96 2.30
N SER A 623 -9.57 -72.99 2.33
CA SER A 623 -9.53 -73.97 3.41
C SER A 623 -8.42 -73.71 4.43
N GLY A 624 -8.61 -74.25 5.62
CA GLY A 624 -7.73 -73.97 6.75
C GLY A 624 -8.15 -74.65 8.03
N VAL A 625 -7.39 -74.36 9.09
CA VAL A 625 -7.67 -74.78 10.46
C VAL A 625 -7.64 -73.55 11.35
N VAL A 626 -8.75 -73.27 12.05
CA VAL A 626 -8.77 -72.25 13.09
C VAL A 626 -8.35 -72.87 14.41
N MET A 627 -7.43 -72.21 15.11
CA MET A 627 -6.94 -72.64 16.41
C MET A 627 -7.69 -71.91 17.52
N ARG A 628 -8.70 -72.55 18.13
CA ARG A 628 -9.58 -71.91 19.13
C ARG A 628 -9.15 -72.15 20.54
#